data_AF-A0A2V8I0N0-F1
#
_entry.id   AF-A0A2V8I0N0-F1
#
_cell.length_a   1.000
_cell.length_b   1.000
_cell.length_c   1.000
_cell.angle_alpha   90.00
_cell.angle_beta   90.00
_cell.angle_gamma   90.00
#
_symmetry.space_group_name_H-M   'P 1'
#
loop_
_entity.id
_entity.type
_entity.pdbx_description
1 polymer ?
#
loop_
_entity_poly.entity_id
_entity_poly.type
_entity_poly.pdbx_seq_one_letter_code
_entity_poly.pdbx_strand_id
1 'polypeptide(L)'
;MIAAIPLAVLAQSPPRAYPNVGTPLSEADIQSFDRMIGPEGKELPPGHGTVKEGADVFARRCEICHGRNGENGLIRSLVIGSPGKPYRGPFYGDERNGPSYYPYPTIAWDYINRAMPPSNPGSLAPNDVYAVVAFLFYWNGIIKENDVMDEKSLPKVVMPNRNGFVPAVPVYPPEKKPSWF
;
A
#
# COMPACT_ATOMS: atom_id res chain seq x y z
N MET A 1 51.43 5.81 -14.10
CA MET A 1 50.03 5.42 -13.85
C MET A 1 50.03 4.47 -12.68
N ILE A 2 49.55 4.91 -11.50
CA ILE A 2 49.45 4.06 -10.31
C ILE A 2 48.02 3.54 -10.27
N ALA A 3 47.84 2.23 -10.47
CA ALA A 3 46.55 1.58 -10.32
C ALA A 3 46.27 1.40 -8.82
N ALA A 4 45.28 2.14 -8.30
CA ALA A 4 44.76 1.93 -6.97
C ALA A 4 43.75 0.78 -7.00
N ILE A 5 44.05 -0.31 -6.27
CA ILE A 5 43.13 -1.43 -6.06
C ILE A 5 42.30 -1.09 -4.81
N PRO A 6 40.95 -1.08 -4.89
CA PRO A 6 40.14 -0.84 -3.71
C PRO A 6 40.16 -2.09 -2.82
N LEU A 7 40.61 -1.93 -1.57
CA LEU A 7 40.38 -2.95 -0.54
C LEU A 7 38.90 -2.93 -0.17
N ALA A 8 38.18 -4.00 -0.52
CA ALA A 8 36.87 -4.27 0.03
C ALA A 8 37.02 -4.67 1.50
N VAL A 9 36.60 -3.80 2.41
CA VAL A 9 36.49 -4.10 3.84
C VAL A 9 35.29 -5.04 4.02
N LEU A 10 35.55 -6.31 4.28
CA LEU A 10 34.52 -7.26 4.70
C LEU A 10 34.09 -6.88 6.13
N ALA A 11 32.86 -6.37 6.27
CA ALA A 11 32.26 -6.13 7.56
C ALA A 11 32.21 -7.45 8.35
N GLN A 12 33.03 -7.56 9.40
CA GLN A 12 32.98 -8.70 10.31
C GLN A 12 31.75 -8.55 11.20
N SER A 13 30.81 -9.50 11.09
CA SER A 13 29.65 -9.52 11.99
C SER A 13 30.13 -9.66 13.44
N PRO A 14 29.51 -8.96 14.41
CA PRO A 14 29.87 -9.11 15.82
C PRO A 14 29.71 -10.57 16.28
N PRO A 15 30.50 -11.01 17.28
CA PRO A 15 30.42 -12.37 17.79
C PRO A 15 28.99 -12.69 18.25
N ARG A 16 28.45 -13.81 17.75
CA ARG A 16 27.06 -14.23 18.03
C ARG A 16 26.91 -14.56 19.52
N ALA A 17 25.85 -14.03 20.13
CA ALA A 17 25.47 -14.35 21.52
C ALA A 17 25.14 -15.85 21.72
N TYR A 18 24.72 -16.54 20.65
CA TYR A 18 24.42 -17.98 20.65
C TYR A 18 25.12 -18.66 19.46
N PRO A 19 26.22 -19.39 19.67
CA PRO A 19 27.11 -19.82 18.58
C PRO A 19 26.49 -20.74 17.51
N ASN A 20 25.29 -21.28 17.71
CA ASN A 20 24.67 -22.27 16.79
C ASN A 20 23.17 -22.02 16.52
N VAL A 21 22.66 -20.81 16.79
CA VAL A 21 21.26 -20.47 16.53
C VAL A 21 21.17 -19.42 15.42
N GLY A 22 20.50 -19.79 14.33
CA GLY A 22 20.25 -18.93 13.18
C GLY A 22 21.49 -18.59 12.36
N THR A 23 21.24 -17.97 11.20
CA THR A 23 22.27 -17.40 10.34
C THR A 23 21.79 -15.99 9.97
N PRO A 24 22.66 -14.96 10.00
CA PRO A 24 22.33 -13.64 9.48
C PRO A 24 21.82 -13.76 8.06
N LEU A 25 20.70 -13.10 7.79
CA LEU A 25 20.17 -12.98 6.44
C LEU A 25 21.06 -12.05 5.63
N SER A 26 21.29 -12.40 4.36
CA SER A 26 21.86 -11.44 3.43
C SER A 26 20.84 -10.34 3.13
N GLU A 27 21.32 -9.22 2.64
CA GLU A 27 20.45 -8.13 2.16
C GLU A 27 19.45 -8.65 1.10
N ALA A 28 19.90 -9.55 0.22
CA ALA A 28 19.05 -10.18 -0.79
C ALA A 28 17.96 -11.05 -0.17
N ASP A 29 18.27 -11.78 0.92
CA ASP A 29 17.26 -12.56 1.64
C ASP A 29 16.20 -11.64 2.26
N ILE A 30 16.61 -10.53 2.88
CA ILE A 30 15.70 -9.54 3.48
C ILE A 30 14.78 -8.96 2.40
N GLN A 31 15.34 -8.46 1.30
CA GLN A 31 14.58 -7.88 0.20
C GLN A 31 13.63 -8.87 -0.49
N SER A 32 13.86 -10.18 -0.34
CA SER A 32 12.96 -11.19 -0.91
C SER A 32 11.56 -11.16 -0.28
N PHE A 33 11.45 -10.78 1.00
CA PHE A 33 10.19 -10.76 1.76
C PHE A 33 9.84 -9.39 2.36
N ASP A 34 10.79 -8.45 2.45
CA ASP A 34 10.55 -7.08 2.90
C ASP A 34 9.92 -6.24 1.78
N ARG A 35 8.60 -6.38 1.63
CA ARG A 35 7.79 -5.72 0.61
C ARG A 35 6.66 -4.88 1.22
N MET A 36 6.73 -4.62 2.52
CA MET A 36 5.69 -3.88 3.21
C MET A 36 5.83 -2.39 2.91
N ILE A 37 4.72 -1.73 2.62
CA ILE A 37 4.70 -0.29 2.41
C ILE A 37 4.19 0.43 3.65
N GLY A 38 5.03 1.31 4.20
CA GLY A 38 4.67 2.15 5.34
C GLY A 38 3.63 3.23 5.01
N PRO A 39 3.04 3.86 6.04
CA PRO A 39 2.09 4.96 5.86
C PRO A 39 2.71 6.20 5.19
N GLU A 40 4.03 6.41 5.33
CA GLU A 40 4.77 7.48 4.65
C GLU A 40 5.13 7.15 3.20
N GLY A 41 5.03 5.87 2.80
CA GLY A 41 5.31 5.40 1.44
C GLY A 41 6.78 5.41 1.03
N LYS A 42 7.73 5.34 1.98
CA LYS A 42 9.17 5.36 1.68
C LYS A 42 9.63 4.12 0.90
N GLU A 43 8.90 3.03 1.04
CA GLU A 43 9.18 1.72 0.47
C GLU A 43 8.50 1.51 -0.89
N LEU A 44 7.71 2.50 -1.34
CA LEU A 44 7.00 2.42 -2.62
C LEU A 44 8.00 2.28 -3.78
N PRO A 45 7.87 1.25 -4.63
CA PRO A 45 8.71 1.15 -5.81
C PRO A 45 8.36 2.26 -6.81
N PRO A 46 9.34 2.69 -7.63
CA PRO A 46 9.09 3.62 -8.73
C PRO A 46 8.02 3.07 -9.68
N GLY A 47 7.09 3.92 -10.08
CA GLY A 47 6.04 3.55 -11.00
C GLY A 47 4.96 4.61 -11.08
N HIS A 48 4.03 4.42 -12.01
CA HIS A 48 2.86 5.28 -12.10
C HIS A 48 1.68 4.53 -12.71
N GLY A 49 0.49 5.09 -12.50
CA GLY A 49 -0.72 4.61 -13.15
C GLY A 49 -1.84 5.64 -13.11
N THR A 50 -2.65 5.61 -14.15
CA THR A 50 -3.84 6.46 -14.32
C THR A 50 -5.10 5.68 -14.00
N VAL A 51 -6.19 6.41 -13.76
CA VAL A 51 -7.54 5.82 -13.58
C VAL A 51 -7.94 4.94 -14.77
N LYS A 52 -7.61 5.37 -16.01
CA LYS A 52 -7.97 4.65 -17.23
C LYS A 52 -7.23 3.32 -17.35
N GLU A 53 -5.92 3.33 -17.10
CA GLU A 53 -5.11 2.10 -17.07
C GLU A 53 -5.62 1.15 -15.97
N GLY A 54 -6.02 1.72 -14.82
CA GLY A 54 -6.55 0.95 -13.72
C GLY A 54 -7.85 0.25 -14.04
N ALA A 55 -8.73 0.87 -14.84
CA ALA A 55 -9.94 0.23 -15.33
C ALA A 55 -9.62 -1.02 -16.18
N ASP A 56 -8.63 -0.91 -17.07
CA ASP A 56 -8.21 -2.02 -17.92
C ASP A 56 -7.56 -3.16 -17.13
N VAL A 57 -6.77 -2.84 -16.09
CA VAL A 57 -6.22 -3.86 -15.18
C VAL A 57 -7.33 -4.50 -14.36
N PHE A 58 -8.26 -3.71 -13.80
CA PHE A 58 -9.35 -4.20 -12.98
C PHE A 58 -10.24 -5.19 -13.74
N ALA A 59 -10.63 -4.86 -14.97
CA ALA A 59 -11.44 -5.74 -15.84
C ALA A 59 -10.75 -7.09 -16.10
N ARG A 60 -9.42 -7.09 -16.26
CA ARG A 60 -8.65 -8.31 -16.56
C ARG A 60 -8.30 -9.15 -15.32
N ARG A 61 -8.15 -8.52 -14.15
CA ARG A 61 -7.51 -9.14 -12.98
C ARG A 61 -8.38 -9.17 -11.72
N CYS A 62 -9.39 -8.32 -11.61
CA CYS A 62 -10.14 -8.09 -10.37
C CYS A 62 -11.64 -8.40 -10.52
N GLU A 63 -12.22 -8.08 -11.67
CA GLU A 63 -13.66 -8.14 -11.94
C GLU A 63 -14.29 -9.52 -11.66
N ILE A 64 -13.59 -10.61 -11.96
CA ILE A 64 -14.11 -11.98 -11.78
C ILE A 64 -14.55 -12.27 -10.33
N CYS A 65 -13.92 -11.62 -9.35
CA CYS A 65 -14.28 -11.76 -7.94
C CYS A 65 -15.07 -10.56 -7.42
N HIS A 66 -14.67 -9.34 -7.78
CA HIS A 66 -15.24 -8.11 -7.22
C HIS A 66 -16.47 -7.57 -7.98
N GLY A 67 -16.81 -8.16 -9.13
CA GLY A 67 -17.85 -7.68 -10.02
C GLY A 67 -17.38 -6.52 -10.90
N ARG A 68 -18.05 -6.32 -12.04
CA ARG A 68 -17.64 -5.35 -13.08
C ARG A 68 -17.54 -3.91 -12.58
N ASN A 69 -18.39 -3.56 -11.61
CA ASN A 69 -18.44 -2.22 -11.03
C ASN A 69 -17.80 -2.17 -9.63
N GLY A 70 -17.06 -3.22 -9.23
CA GLY A 70 -16.59 -3.37 -7.85
C GLY A 70 -17.70 -3.65 -6.83
N GLU A 71 -18.89 -4.03 -7.31
CA GLU A 71 -20.09 -4.32 -6.53
C GLU A 71 -20.71 -5.66 -6.98
N ASN A 72 -21.50 -6.29 -6.09
CA ASN A 72 -22.24 -7.52 -6.37
C ASN A 72 -21.38 -8.70 -6.88
N GLY A 73 -20.09 -8.69 -6.54
CA GLY A 73 -19.17 -9.79 -6.82
C GLY A 73 -19.35 -10.99 -5.88
N LEU A 74 -18.49 -11.99 -6.04
CA LEU A 74 -18.40 -13.15 -5.14
C LEU A 74 -17.89 -12.78 -3.74
N ILE A 75 -17.21 -11.65 -3.64
CA ILE A 75 -16.62 -11.11 -2.41
C ILE A 75 -17.13 -9.69 -2.15
N ARG A 76 -16.71 -9.12 -1.01
CA ARG A 76 -17.19 -7.82 -0.53
C ARG A 76 -17.01 -6.71 -1.59
N SER A 77 -17.94 -5.75 -1.57
CA SER A 77 -17.89 -4.55 -2.41
C SER A 77 -16.61 -3.74 -2.17
N LEU A 78 -16.08 -3.16 -3.24
CA LEU A 78 -14.97 -2.21 -3.21
C LEU A 78 -15.46 -0.77 -3.42
N VAL A 79 -16.76 -0.55 -3.61
CA VAL A 79 -17.33 0.78 -3.85
C VAL A 79 -18.40 1.06 -2.81
N ILE A 80 -18.24 2.19 -2.13
CA ILE A 80 -19.24 2.77 -1.20
C ILE A 80 -19.46 4.26 -1.45
N GLY A 81 -18.51 4.92 -2.12
CA GLY A 81 -18.65 6.29 -2.60
C GLY A 81 -19.07 6.33 -4.07
N SER A 82 -18.94 7.50 -4.68
CA SER A 82 -19.05 7.67 -6.13
C SER A 82 -18.07 8.75 -6.59
N PRO A 83 -17.70 8.83 -7.87
CA PRO A 83 -16.81 9.87 -8.38
C PRO A 83 -17.21 11.27 -7.91
N GLY A 84 -16.24 12.00 -7.33
CA GLY A 84 -16.43 13.34 -6.74
C GLY A 84 -17.22 13.37 -5.41
N LYS A 85 -17.73 12.24 -4.92
CA LYS A 85 -18.51 12.13 -3.67
C LYS A 85 -17.96 10.99 -2.79
N PRO A 86 -16.87 11.24 -2.05
CA PRO A 86 -16.33 10.24 -1.15
C PRO A 86 -17.25 10.01 0.05
N TYR A 87 -17.39 8.73 0.43
CA TYR A 87 -18.16 8.34 1.60
C TYR A 87 -17.44 8.77 2.89
N ARG A 88 -18.16 9.44 3.79
CA ARG A 88 -17.67 9.90 5.10
C ARG A 88 -18.60 9.48 6.24
N GLY A 89 -19.17 8.28 6.13
CA GLY A 89 -20.08 7.76 7.13
C GLY A 89 -19.36 7.18 8.35
N PRO A 90 -20.09 6.49 9.22
CA PRO A 90 -19.54 6.00 10.47
C PRO A 90 -18.72 4.70 10.31
N PHE A 91 -18.67 4.13 9.10
CA PHE A 91 -17.93 2.93 8.75
C PHE A 91 -18.28 1.72 9.64
N TYR A 92 -19.58 1.42 9.74
CA TYR A 92 -20.08 0.23 10.46
C TYR A 92 -20.51 -0.87 9.48
N GLY A 93 -20.41 -2.13 9.93
CA GLY A 93 -20.83 -3.29 9.14
C GLY A 93 -20.13 -3.38 7.78
N ASP A 94 -20.93 -3.42 6.72
CA ASP A 94 -20.48 -3.58 5.34
C ASP A 94 -19.76 -2.35 4.77
N GLU A 95 -19.71 -1.22 5.48
CA GLU A 95 -18.94 -0.04 5.05
C GLU A 95 -17.43 -0.19 5.27
N ARG A 96 -17.00 -1.17 6.08
CA ARG A 96 -15.58 -1.42 6.42
C ARG A 96 -14.80 -2.16 5.33
N ASN A 97 -15.42 -2.45 4.19
CA ASN A 97 -14.84 -3.27 3.13
C ASN A 97 -14.25 -2.47 1.95
N GLY A 98 -14.49 -1.15 1.90
CA GLY A 98 -14.08 -0.32 0.78
C GLY A 98 -12.68 0.31 0.94
N PRO A 99 -12.05 0.73 -0.17
CA PRO A 99 -10.82 1.53 -0.17
C PRO A 99 -10.93 2.79 0.69
N SER A 100 -12.14 3.33 0.90
CA SER A 100 -12.43 4.52 1.69
C SER A 100 -12.31 4.34 3.21
N TYR A 101 -12.31 3.10 3.73
CA TYR A 101 -12.28 2.85 5.17
C TYR A 101 -10.90 3.05 5.80
N TYR A 102 -9.83 2.68 5.10
CA TYR A 102 -8.49 2.72 5.68
C TYR A 102 -7.91 4.15 5.71
N PRO A 103 -7.12 4.51 6.73
CA PRO A 103 -6.68 5.89 6.94
C PRO A 103 -5.47 6.30 6.10
N TYR A 104 -4.71 5.32 5.59
CA TYR A 104 -3.53 5.55 4.77
C TYR A 104 -3.77 5.00 3.36
N PRO A 105 -3.52 5.79 2.31
CA PRO A 105 -3.73 5.35 0.93
C PRO A 105 -2.77 4.23 0.53
N THR A 106 -1.58 4.19 1.12
CA THR A 106 -0.55 3.17 0.86
C THR A 106 -0.98 1.76 1.24
N ILE A 107 -1.93 1.60 2.17
CA ILE A 107 -2.50 0.29 2.53
C ILE A 107 -3.13 -0.39 1.31
N ALA A 108 -3.80 0.38 0.43
CA ALA A 108 -4.40 -0.18 -0.77
C ALA A 108 -3.32 -0.72 -1.71
N TRP A 109 -2.25 0.03 -1.92
CA TRP A 109 -1.13 -0.39 -2.76
C TRP A 109 -0.43 -1.64 -2.17
N ASP A 110 -0.09 -1.62 -0.87
CA ASP A 110 0.54 -2.76 -0.18
C ASP A 110 -0.29 -4.02 -0.33
N TYR A 111 -1.58 -3.93 0.00
CA TYR A 111 -2.47 -5.08 0.00
C TYR A 111 -2.66 -5.65 -1.42
N ILE A 112 -2.86 -4.78 -2.41
CA ILE A 112 -3.02 -5.22 -3.81
C ILE A 112 -1.73 -5.88 -4.30
N ASN A 113 -0.57 -5.26 -4.08
CA ASN A 113 0.70 -5.83 -4.48
C ASN A 113 0.98 -7.18 -3.80
N ARG A 114 0.78 -7.26 -2.48
CA ARG A 114 1.17 -8.43 -1.68
C ARG A 114 0.18 -9.59 -1.76
N ALA A 115 -1.12 -9.31 -1.89
CA ALA A 115 -2.16 -10.31 -1.72
C ALA A 115 -3.02 -10.54 -2.98
N MET A 116 -2.99 -9.63 -3.97
CA MET A 116 -3.84 -9.72 -5.16
C MET A 116 -3.05 -10.02 -6.44
N PRO A 117 -3.71 -10.63 -7.45
CA PRO A 117 -4.95 -11.39 -7.31
C PRO A 117 -4.75 -12.63 -6.40
N PRO A 118 -5.79 -13.12 -5.69
CA PRO A 118 -5.63 -14.23 -4.73
C PRO A 118 -5.09 -15.52 -5.35
N SER A 119 -5.33 -15.75 -6.65
CA SER A 119 -4.81 -16.89 -7.39
C SER A 119 -3.32 -16.79 -7.72
N ASN A 120 -2.75 -15.59 -7.69
CA ASN A 120 -1.33 -15.35 -7.95
C ASN A 120 -0.83 -14.05 -7.25
N PRO A 121 -0.72 -14.03 -5.91
CA PRO A 121 -0.31 -12.84 -5.17
C PRO A 121 1.10 -12.36 -5.57
N GLY A 122 1.33 -11.05 -5.64
CA GLY A 122 2.64 -10.50 -6.02
C GLY A 122 2.94 -10.53 -7.52
N SER A 123 1.96 -10.85 -8.36
CA SER A 123 2.15 -10.97 -9.81
C SER A 123 1.92 -9.69 -10.61
N LEU A 124 1.34 -8.66 -10.00
CA LEU A 124 1.11 -7.37 -10.67
C LEU A 124 2.41 -6.55 -10.71
N ALA A 125 2.66 -5.87 -11.82
CA ALA A 125 3.75 -4.92 -11.91
C ALA A 125 3.43 -3.65 -11.10
N PRO A 126 4.42 -2.90 -10.58
CA PRO A 126 4.19 -1.68 -9.81
C PRO A 126 3.23 -0.69 -10.49
N ASN A 127 3.37 -0.47 -11.80
CA ASN A 127 2.47 0.40 -12.56
C ASN A 127 1.02 -0.09 -12.55
N ASP A 128 0.80 -1.40 -12.71
CA ASP A 128 -0.54 -1.99 -12.65
C ASP A 128 -1.18 -1.78 -11.27
N VAL A 129 -0.38 -1.91 -10.19
CA VAL A 129 -0.86 -1.66 -8.82
C VAL A 129 -1.25 -0.19 -8.63
N TYR A 130 -0.38 0.76 -9.04
CA TYR A 130 -0.72 2.19 -8.99
C TYR A 130 -1.99 2.52 -9.78
N ALA A 131 -2.12 1.95 -10.98
CA ALA A 131 -3.27 2.16 -11.84
C ALA A 131 -4.56 1.67 -11.17
N VAL A 132 -4.58 0.44 -10.63
CA VAL A 132 -5.76 -0.09 -9.94
C VAL A 132 -6.09 0.74 -8.69
N VAL A 133 -5.09 1.17 -7.92
CA VAL A 133 -5.32 2.05 -6.76
C VAL A 133 -5.95 3.37 -7.20
N ALA A 134 -5.43 4.00 -8.26
CA ALA A 134 -6.00 5.22 -8.83
C ALA A 134 -7.46 5.02 -9.22
N PHE A 135 -7.77 3.93 -9.91
CA PHE A 135 -9.11 3.60 -10.35
C PHE A 135 -10.09 3.39 -9.19
N LEU A 136 -9.70 2.60 -8.18
CA LEU A 136 -10.51 2.37 -6.99
C LEU A 136 -10.76 3.67 -6.20
N PHE A 137 -9.76 4.55 -6.12
CA PHE A 137 -9.90 5.84 -5.45
C PHE A 137 -10.79 6.80 -6.25
N TYR A 138 -10.71 6.78 -7.58
CA TYR A 138 -11.61 7.56 -8.42
C TYR A 138 -13.06 7.10 -8.28
N TRP A 139 -13.31 5.78 -8.36
CA TRP A 139 -14.65 5.21 -8.16
C TRP A 139 -15.26 5.58 -6.81
N ASN A 140 -14.43 5.67 -5.78
CA ASN A 140 -14.85 6.10 -4.46
C ASN A 140 -14.81 7.63 -4.25
N GLY A 141 -14.56 8.43 -5.28
CA GLY A 141 -14.57 9.89 -5.23
C GLY A 141 -13.44 10.53 -4.42
N ILE A 142 -12.36 9.79 -4.18
CA ILE A 142 -11.20 10.21 -3.40
C ILE A 142 -10.24 11.07 -4.25
N ILE A 143 -10.10 10.73 -5.53
CA ILE A 143 -9.28 11.46 -6.51
C ILE A 143 -10.09 11.81 -7.77
N LYS A 144 -9.53 12.63 -8.66
CA LYS A 144 -10.13 12.98 -9.96
C LYS A 144 -9.73 11.97 -11.03
N GLU A 145 -10.53 11.92 -12.11
CA GLU A 145 -10.32 10.98 -13.23
C GLU A 145 -8.94 11.15 -13.91
N ASN A 146 -8.44 12.38 -13.99
CA ASN A 146 -7.17 12.70 -14.67
C ASN A 146 -5.96 12.71 -13.73
N ASP A 147 -6.12 12.33 -12.46
CA ASP A 147 -5.01 12.27 -11.53
C ASP A 147 -4.11 11.07 -11.87
N VAL A 148 -2.79 11.26 -11.75
CA VAL A 148 -1.78 10.21 -11.92
C VAL A 148 -1.28 9.79 -10.54
N MET A 149 -1.32 8.49 -10.27
CA MET A 149 -0.86 7.91 -9.03
C MET A 149 0.56 7.36 -9.20
N ASP A 150 1.49 7.77 -8.33
CA ASP A 150 2.89 7.35 -8.31
C ASP A 150 3.42 7.30 -6.87
N GLU A 151 4.72 7.00 -6.70
CA GLU A 151 5.34 6.89 -5.38
C GLU A 151 5.32 8.19 -4.56
N LYS A 152 5.15 9.33 -5.22
CA LYS A 152 5.15 10.67 -4.60
C LYS A 152 3.76 11.21 -4.36
N SER A 153 2.79 10.87 -5.20
CA SER A 153 1.42 11.36 -5.13
C SER A 153 0.55 10.48 -4.23
N LEU A 154 0.78 9.16 -4.21
CA LEU A 154 -0.01 8.23 -3.39
C LEU A 154 0.02 8.58 -1.90
N PRO A 155 1.17 8.80 -1.25
CA PRO A 155 1.19 9.11 0.19
C PRO A 155 0.52 10.45 0.54
N LYS A 156 0.29 11.33 -0.44
CA LYS A 156 -0.33 12.65 -0.26
C LYS A 156 -1.86 12.61 -0.33
N VAL A 157 -2.45 11.48 -0.77
CA VAL A 157 -3.90 11.32 -0.81
C VAL A 157 -4.48 11.34 0.59
N VAL A 158 -5.43 12.25 0.84
CA VAL A 158 -6.13 12.34 2.13
C VAL A 158 -7.35 11.41 2.09
N MET A 159 -7.25 10.28 2.78
CA MET A 159 -8.34 9.30 2.83
C MET A 159 -9.56 9.83 3.59
N PRO A 160 -10.80 9.47 3.19
CA PRO A 160 -12.02 9.95 3.84
C PRO A 160 -12.08 9.65 5.34
N ASN A 161 -11.60 8.47 5.75
CA ASN A 161 -11.57 8.02 7.14
C ASN A 161 -10.23 8.29 7.85
N ARG A 162 -9.44 9.27 7.39
CA ARG A 162 -8.08 9.53 7.91
C ARG A 162 -8.01 9.64 9.44
N ASN A 163 -9.01 10.28 10.04
CA ASN A 163 -9.06 10.57 11.47
C ASN A 163 -10.05 9.68 12.24
N GLY A 164 -10.59 8.62 11.62
CA GLY A 164 -11.60 7.76 12.24
C GLY A 164 -11.04 6.62 13.10
N PHE A 165 -9.71 6.55 13.26
CA PHE A 165 -9.05 5.53 14.06
C PHE A 165 -8.46 6.16 15.32
N VAL A 166 -8.82 5.62 16.47
CA VAL A 166 -8.27 5.99 17.77
C VAL A 166 -7.62 4.77 18.43
N PRO A 167 -6.50 4.94 19.15
CA PRO A 167 -5.93 3.87 19.96
C PRO A 167 -6.96 3.31 20.95
N ALA A 168 -6.95 1.99 21.18
CA ALA A 168 -7.85 1.30 22.11
C ALA A 168 -7.72 1.81 23.56
N VAL A 169 -6.53 2.30 23.91
CA VAL A 169 -6.25 3.08 25.12
C VAL A 169 -5.56 4.35 24.64
N PRO A 170 -6.01 5.56 25.05
CA PRO A 170 -5.34 6.80 24.68
C PRO A 170 -3.84 6.71 25.00
N VAL A 171 -2.99 6.93 24.01
CA VAL A 171 -1.54 6.98 24.23
C VAL A 171 -1.16 8.35 24.82
N TYR A 172 -1.57 8.57 26.09
CA TYR A 172 -1.16 9.64 27.03
C TYR A 172 -1.36 11.12 26.57
N PRO A 173 -1.21 12.12 27.47
CA PRO A 173 -2.07 13.30 27.50
C PRO A 173 -1.77 14.26 26.33
N PRO A 174 -2.74 15.12 25.97
CA PRO A 174 -2.71 15.95 24.75
C PRO A 174 -1.56 16.97 24.64
N GLU A 175 -0.68 17.09 25.63
CA GLU A 175 0.30 18.17 25.75
C GLU A 175 1.74 17.80 25.37
N LYS A 176 2.09 16.52 25.20
CA LYS A 176 3.45 16.13 24.79
C LYS A 176 3.45 15.27 23.54
N LYS A 177 3.84 15.88 22.42
CA LYS A 177 4.17 15.14 21.19
C LYS A 177 5.34 14.19 21.47
N PRO A 178 5.27 12.91 21.06
CA PRO A 178 6.39 11.99 21.16
C PRO A 178 7.61 12.48 20.35
N SER A 179 8.81 12.08 20.75
CA SER A 179 10.08 12.49 20.13
C SER A 179 10.33 11.95 18.72
N TRP A 180 9.41 11.13 18.19
CA TRP A 180 9.45 10.57 16.84
C TRP A 180 8.44 11.23 15.89
N PHE A 181 7.81 12.33 16.33
CA PHE A 181 7.03 13.24 15.49
C PHE A 181 7.89 14.37 14.93
#